data_AF-A0A1B1UC05-F1
#
_entry.id   AF-A0A1B1UC05-F1
#
_cell.length_a   1.000
_cell.length_b   1.000
_cell.length_c   1.000
_cell.angle_alpha   90.00
_cell.angle_beta   90.00
_cell.angle_gamma   90.00
#
_symmetry.space_group_name_H-M   'P 1'
#
loop_
_entity.id
_entity.type
_entity.pdbx_description
1 polymer ?
#
loop_
_entity_poly.entity_id
_entity_poly.type
_entity_poly.pdbx_seq_one_letter_code
_entity_poly.pdbx_strand_id
1 'polypeptide(L)' 'MDQVFFREQALRARVLAEKADPFTRKRFLNLADMYDAKAGGSSRASRLIERPLQLPKTPVAPTNGQSGEA' A
#
# COMPACT_ATOMS: atom_id res chain seq x y z
N MET A 1 -8.29 13.18 -12.38
CA MET A 1 -6.88 12.76 -12.39
C MET A 1 -6.49 12.46 -13.81
N ASP A 2 -5.40 13.05 -14.29
CA ASP A 2 -5.01 13.03 -15.70
C ASP A 2 -4.39 11.70 -16.12
N GLN A 3 -4.81 11.17 -17.27
CA GLN A 3 -4.28 9.89 -17.81
C GLN A 3 -2.78 9.98 -18.11
N VAL A 4 -2.31 11.16 -18.53
CA VAL A 4 -0.90 11.45 -18.80
C VAL A 4 -0.07 11.29 -17.52
N PHE A 5 -0.55 11.86 -16.40
CA PHE A 5 0.11 11.75 -15.10
C PHE A 5 0.27 10.29 -14.67
N PHE A 6 -0.77 9.48 -14.82
CA PHE A 6 -0.69 8.06 -14.45
C PHE A 6 0.32 7.29 -15.32
N ARG A 7 0.35 7.55 -16.62
CA ARG A 7 1.31 6.93 -17.52
C ARG A 7 2.75 7.32 -17.19
N GLU A 8 3.01 8.60 -16.91
CA GLU A 8 4.32 9.06 -16.46
C GLU A 8 4.74 8.42 -15.13
N GLN A 9 3.80 8.29 -14.19
CA GLN A 9 4.07 7.70 -12.89
C GLN A 9 4.35 6.18 -12.99
N ALA A 10 3.68 5.47 -13.89
CA ALA A 10 3.95 4.07 -14.19
C ALA A 10 5.38 3.89 -14.74
N LEU A 11 5.80 4.75 -15.66
CA LEU A 11 7.16 4.75 -16.21
C LEU A 11 8.21 5.00 -15.13
N ARG A 12 8.01 6.00 -14.26
CA ARG A 12 8.93 6.29 -13.15
C ARG A 12 9.05 5.09 -12.19
N ALA A 13 7.94 4.43 -11.88
CA ALA A 13 7.95 3.24 -11.03
C ALA A 13 8.76 2.10 -11.67
N ARG A 14 8.66 1.88 -12.98
CA ARG A 14 9.48 0.89 -13.70
C ARG A 14 10.98 1.20 -13.62
N VAL A 15 11.36 2.46 -13.84
CA VAL A 15 12.78 2.91 -13.73
C VAL A 15 13.33 2.71 -12.32
N LEU A 16 12.52 2.98 -11.29
CA LEU A 16 12.91 2.71 -9.90
C LEU A 16 13.03 1.21 -9.62
N ALA A 17 12.15 0.39 -10.20
CA ALA A 17 12.16 -1.05 -10.04
C ALA A 17 13.46 -1.70 -10.57
N GLU A 18 14.05 -1.15 -11.63
CA GLU A 18 15.32 -1.64 -12.19
C GLU A 18 16.50 -1.50 -11.23
N LYS A 19 16.48 -0.47 -10.36
CA LYS A 19 17.55 -0.18 -9.41
C LYS A 19 17.27 -0.68 -7.99
N ALA A 20 16.06 -1.16 -7.74
CA ALA A 20 15.61 -1.58 -6.41
C ALA A 20 16.02 -3.03 -6.09
N ASP A 21 16.03 -3.34 -4.79
CA ASP A 21 16.14 -4.73 -4.31
C ASP A 21 14.97 -5.59 -4.82
N PRO A 22 15.09 -6.93 -4.83
CA PRO A 22 14.06 -7.82 -5.40
C PRO A 22 12.66 -7.65 -4.78
N PHE A 23 12.57 -7.33 -3.49
CA PHE A 23 11.30 -7.14 -2.81
C PHE A 23 10.63 -5.83 -3.24
N THR A 24 11.39 -4.73 -3.20
CA THR A 24 10.92 -3.40 -3.56
C THR A 24 10.67 -3.29 -5.07
N ARG A 25 11.48 -3.97 -5.90
CA ARG A 25 11.26 -4.11 -7.35
C ARG A 25 9.87 -4.67 -7.64
N LYS A 26 9.49 -5.78 -6.98
CA LYS A 26 8.16 -6.38 -7.13
C LYS A 26 7.05 -5.41 -6.72
N ARG A 27 7.27 -4.60 -5.67
CA ARG A 27 6.31 -3.57 -5.25
C ARG A 27 6.18 -2.45 -6.27
N PHE A 28 7.28 -1.95 -6.82
CA PHE A 28 7.26 -0.91 -7.85
C PHE A 28 6.61 -1.37 -9.15
N LEU A 29 6.83 -2.62 -9.58
CA LEU A 29 6.16 -3.17 -10.75
C LEU A 29 4.64 -3.25 -10.57
N ASN A 30 4.17 -3.76 -9.42
CA ASN A 30 2.74 -3.74 -9.11
C ASN A 30 2.16 -2.32 -9.08
N LEU A 31 2.93 -1.35 -8.57
CA LEU A 31 2.53 0.05 -8.56
C LEU A 31 2.40 0.62 -9.97
N ALA A 32 3.31 0.28 -10.88
CA ALA A 32 3.24 0.68 -12.29
C ALA A 32 1.99 0.13 -12.98
N ASP A 33 1.67 -1.16 -12.76
CA ASP A 33 0.50 -1.80 -13.34
C ASP A 33 -0.80 -1.19 -12.82
N MET A 34 -0.84 -0.80 -11.54
CA MET A 34 -1.97 -0.07 -10.97
C MET A 34 -2.19 1.30 -11.64
N TYR A 35 -1.11 2.00 -11.98
CA TYR A 35 -1.21 3.29 -12.67
C TYR A 35 -1.65 3.14 -14.13
N ASP A 36 -1.11 2.16 -14.86
CA ASP A 36 -1.54 1.86 -16.24
C ASP A 36 -3.03 1.47 -16.29
N ALA A 37 -3.48 0.65 -15.33
CA ALA A 37 -4.90 0.30 -15.20
C ALA A 37 -5.80 1.52 -14.89
N LYS A 38 -5.27 2.52 -14.18
CA LYS A 38 -5.99 3.77 -13.87
C LYS A 38 -5.99 4.76 -15.04
N ALA A 39 -4.97 4.71 -15.90
CA ALA A 39 -4.87 5.52 -17.11
C ALA A 39 -5.84 5.07 -18.21
N GLY A 40 -6.08 3.76 -18.36
CA GLY A 40 -6.85 3.16 -19.47
C GLY A 40 -8.38 3.24 -19.38
N GLY A 41 -8.93 3.93 -18.38
CA GLY A 41 -10.38 4.02 -18.18
C GLY A 41 -10.90 2.95 -17.22
N SER A 42 -11.63 3.42 -16.20
CA SER A 42 -12.21 2.60 -15.13
C SER A 42 -13.05 1.46 -15.68
N SER A 43 -12.56 0.21 -15.60
CA SER A 43 -13.36 -0.96 -15.23
C SER A 43 -12.53 -2.22 -14.99
N ARG A 44 -12.32 -2.54 -13.71
CA ARG A 44 -12.50 -3.91 -13.16
C ARG A 44 -12.84 -3.94 -11.66
N ALA A 45 -13.38 -2.85 -11.11
CA ALA A 45 -13.76 -2.67 -9.70
C ALA A 45 -12.58 -2.61 -8.72
N SER A 46 -12.45 -1.49 -8.01
CA SER A 46 -12.51 -1.33 -6.53
C SER A 46 -12.00 -2.42 -5.55
N ARG A 47 -11.46 -3.56 -6.00
CA ARG A 47 -11.40 -4.85 -5.27
C ARG A 47 -10.13 -5.13 -4.47
N LEU A 48 -9.06 -4.33 -4.60
CA LEU A 48 -7.83 -4.56 -3.82
C LEU A 48 -7.66 -3.61 -2.63
N ILE A 49 -8.61 -2.70 -2.39
CA ILE A 49 -8.64 -1.87 -1.18
C ILE A 49 -9.01 -2.73 0.06
N GLU A 50 -9.54 -3.94 -0.13
CA GLU A 50 -9.78 -4.92 0.95
C GLU A 50 -8.59 -5.86 1.21
N ARG A 51 -7.35 -5.36 1.23
CA ARG A 51 -6.35 -6.04 2.06
C ARG A 51 -6.15 -5.22 3.33
N PRO A 52 -6.87 -5.53 4.42
CA PRO A 52 -6.51 -5.02 5.72
C PRO A 52 -5.04 -5.39 5.92
N LEU A 53 -4.17 -4.39 6.05
CA LEU A 53 -2.90 -4.58 6.70
C LEU A 53 -3.25 -5.14 8.08
N GLN A 54 -2.92 -6.41 8.31
CA GLN A 54 -3.01 -7.00 9.65
C GLN A 54 -2.00 -6.25 10.51
N LEU A 55 -2.45 -5.15 11.10
CA LEU A 55 -1.73 -4.46 12.16
C LEU A 55 -1.70 -5.43 13.34
N PRO A 56 -0.52 -5.86 13.84
CA PRO A 56 -0.45 -6.67 15.03
C PRO A 56 -1.08 -5.87 16.16
N LYS A 57 -2.23 -6.34 16.66
CA LYS A 57 -2.84 -5.79 17.87
C LYS A 57 -1.94 -6.20 19.04
N THR A 58 -1.03 -5.33 19.44
CA THR A 58 -0.36 -5.44 20.74
C THR A 58 -1.44 -5.33 21.82
N PRO A 59 -1.64 -6.34 22.67
CA PRO A 59 -2.50 -6.18 23.84
C PRO A 59 -1.75 -5.27 24.81
N VAL A 60 -2.18 -4.01 24.91
CA VAL A 60 -1.77 -3.13 25.99
C VAL A 60 -2.37 -3.70 27.28
N ALA A 61 -1.52 -4.24 28.13
CA ALA A 61 -1.90 -4.70 29.46
C ALA A 61 -2.33 -3.48 30.30
N PRO A 62 -3.54 -3.46 30.89
CA PRO A 62 -3.87 -2.44 31.88
C PRO A 62 -3.16 -2.80 33.20
N THR A 63 -2.08 -2.09 33.48
CA THR A 63 -1.53 -1.99 34.84
C THR A 63 -2.41 -1.01 35.61
N ASN A 64 -3.33 -1.50 36.44
CA ASN A 64 -3.87 -0.69 37.54
C ASN A 64 -3.67 -1.46 38.84
N GLY A 65 -2.52 -1.20 39.47
CA GLY A 65 -2.36 -1.38 40.90
C GLY A 65 -2.87 -0.12 41.59
N GLN A 66 -3.95 -0.25 42.37
CA GLN A 66 -4.33 0.70 43.41
C GLN A 66 -5.24 -0.09 44.38
N SER A 67 -4.66 -0.71 45.42
CA SER A 67 -4.31 -0.11 46.71
C SER A 67 -5.54 0.40 47.49
N GLY A 68 -5.90 -0.34 48.54
CA GLY A 68 -6.22 0.25 49.85
C GLY A 68 -7.70 0.44 50.25
N GLU A 69 -8.00 -0.08 51.44
CA GLU A 69 -8.81 0.55 52.51
C GLU A 69 -10.35 0.45 52.32
N ALA A 70 -11.21 0.03 53.26
CA ALA A 70 -11.13 -0.27 54.69
C ALA A 70 -12.24 -1.28 55.09
#